data_AF-A0A2H8TEF3-F1
#
_entry.id   AF-A0A2H8TEF3-F1
#
_cell.length_a   1.000
_cell.length_b   1.000
_cell.length_c   1.000
_cell.angle_alpha   90.00
_cell.angle_beta   90.00
_cell.angle_gamma   90.00
#
_symmetry.space_group_name_H-M   'P 1'
#
loop_
_entity.id
_entity.type
_entity.pdbx_description
1 polymer ?
#
loop_
_entity_poly.entity_id
_entity_poly.type
_entity_poly.pdbx_seq_one_letter_code
_entity_poly.pdbx_strand_id
1 'polypeptide(L)'
;FSVKKKKIHKMNNLTVESEIELKQDLKKLSLEELRKLKEKIGNEVYQNATTKKSKLDLHSKSVKRKNKNRPSEISSKLNPFLNPIKNSKPKIKTIVKETKCIDPRFDSLYGEFDKRVFERNYKFLNDIKEKEKKKLQKKLKQKSHDEKNEQVKLLLQRIENQDREKQKLEAQEKLKLEQRQKKIRCY
;
A
#
# COMPACT_ATOMS: atom_id res chain seq x y z
N PHE A 1 0.72 33.17 35.47
CA PHE A 1 -0.74 32.92 35.58
C PHE A 1 -1.00 31.42 35.69
N SER A 2 -1.27 30.91 36.89
CA SER A 2 -1.54 29.49 37.14
C SER A 2 -3.04 29.21 36.97
N VAL A 3 -3.41 28.53 35.88
CA VAL A 3 -4.80 28.20 35.57
C VAL A 3 -5.19 26.92 36.31
N LYS A 4 -5.94 27.07 37.40
CA LYS A 4 -6.59 25.96 38.12
C LYS A 4 -7.57 25.24 37.18
N LYS A 5 -7.31 23.97 36.87
CA LYS A 5 -8.25 23.11 36.13
C LYS A 5 -9.51 22.87 36.98
N LYS A 6 -10.64 23.46 36.58
CA LYS A 6 -11.96 23.16 37.15
C LYS A 6 -12.27 21.66 36.92
N LYS A 7 -12.52 20.91 38.01
CA LYS A 7 -13.09 19.56 37.93
C LYS A 7 -14.49 19.65 37.34
N ILE A 8 -14.70 19.08 36.16
CA ILE A 8 -16.03 18.88 35.58
C ILE A 8 -16.68 17.74 36.35
N HIS A 9 -17.76 18.04 37.08
CA HIS A 9 -18.59 17.04 37.74
C HIS A 9 -19.36 16.26 36.65
N LYS A 10 -19.06 14.97 36.51
CA LYS A 10 -19.71 14.09 35.54
C LYS A 10 -20.97 13.52 36.18
N MET A 11 -22.09 14.21 36.02
CA MET A 11 -23.41 13.72 36.44
C MET A 11 -24.00 12.84 35.34
N ASN A 12 -23.73 11.53 35.40
CA ASN A 12 -24.37 10.54 34.53
C ASN A 12 -25.01 9.45 35.39
N ASN A 13 -26.10 9.77 36.07
CA ASN A 13 -27.02 8.74 36.57
C ASN A 13 -28.22 8.70 35.60
N LEU A 14 -28.03 8.12 34.41
CA LEU A 14 -29.16 7.65 33.62
C LEU A 14 -29.54 6.26 34.16
N THR A 15 -30.73 6.14 34.71
CA THR A 15 -31.32 4.87 35.13
C THR A 15 -31.57 3.99 33.91
N VAL A 16 -31.51 2.66 34.08
CA VAL A 16 -31.69 1.69 32.99
C VAL A 16 -33.04 1.89 32.26
N GLU A 17 -34.06 2.33 32.99
CA GLU A 17 -35.38 2.68 32.46
C GLU A 17 -35.31 3.86 31.48
N SER A 18 -34.59 4.93 31.83
CA SER A 18 -34.40 6.09 30.96
C SER A 18 -33.64 5.75 29.67
N GLU A 19 -32.74 4.77 29.70
CA GLU A 19 -32.05 4.30 28.49
C GLU A 19 -32.94 3.45 27.56
N ILE A 20 -33.90 2.70 28.13
CA ILE A 20 -34.84 1.89 27.37
C ILE A 20 -35.83 2.80 26.63
N GLU A 21 -36.35 3.82 27.31
CA GLU A 21 -37.22 4.84 26.73
C GLU A 21 -36.55 5.57 25.57
N LEU A 22 -35.29 6.01 25.75
CA LEU A 22 -34.51 6.67 24.69
C LEU A 22 -34.37 5.79 23.42
N LYS A 23 -34.21 4.48 23.56
CA LYS A 23 -34.13 3.57 22.40
C LYS A 23 -35.47 3.39 21.69
N GLN A 24 -36.57 3.38 22.44
CA GLN A 24 -37.90 3.31 21.84
C GLN A 24 -38.21 4.59 21.07
N ASP A 25 -37.84 5.75 21.60
CA ASP A 25 -38.04 7.03 20.93
C ASP A 25 -37.17 7.19 19.68
N LEU A 26 -35.92 6.74 19.71
CA LEU A 26 -35.06 6.67 18.51
C LEU A 26 -35.64 5.75 17.43
N LYS A 27 -36.39 4.71 17.79
CA LYS A 27 -37.03 3.80 16.83
C LYS A 27 -38.24 4.41 16.13
N LYS A 28 -38.87 5.43 16.73
CA LYS A 28 -40.02 6.15 16.16
C LYS A 28 -39.61 7.19 15.11
N LEU A 29 -38.36 7.66 15.14
CA LEU A 29 -37.85 8.68 14.23
C LEU A 29 -37.57 8.11 12.83
N SER A 30 -37.78 8.93 11.81
CA SER A 30 -37.42 8.61 10.43
C SER A 30 -35.90 8.61 10.22
N LEU A 31 -35.43 7.93 9.18
CA LEU A 31 -34.00 7.82 8.88
C LEU A 31 -33.33 9.19 8.65
N GLU A 32 -34.06 10.14 8.07
CA GLU A 32 -33.56 11.50 7.85
C GLU A 32 -33.33 12.24 9.18
N GLU A 33 -34.27 12.11 10.12
CA GLU A 33 -34.17 12.71 11.45
C GLU A 33 -33.02 12.09 12.26
N LEU A 34 -32.84 10.77 12.17
CA LEU A 34 -31.70 10.08 12.78
C LEU A 34 -30.36 10.57 12.21
N ARG A 35 -30.30 10.87 10.90
CA ARG A 35 -29.10 11.42 10.27
C ARG A 35 -28.80 12.83 10.77
N LYS A 36 -29.81 13.72 10.82
CA LYS A 36 -29.68 15.08 11.35
C LYS A 36 -29.29 15.07 12.83
N LEU A 37 -29.83 14.14 13.61
CA LEU A 37 -29.51 13.97 15.03
C LEU A 37 -28.04 13.56 15.23
N LYS A 38 -27.58 12.59 14.43
CA LYS A 38 -26.17 12.13 14.42
C LYS A 38 -25.21 13.25 14.01
N GLU A 39 -25.58 14.07 13.02
CA GLU A 39 -24.79 15.24 12.60
C GLU A 39 -24.69 16.30 13.72
N LYS A 40 -25.76 16.55 14.47
CA LYS A 40 -25.80 17.53 15.56
C LYS A 40 -25.03 17.10 16.82
N ILE A 41 -25.21 15.86 17.26
CA ILE A 41 -24.67 15.34 18.53
C ILE A 41 -23.26 14.74 18.33
N GLY A 42 -22.92 14.35 17.10
CA GLY A 42 -21.65 13.75 16.72
C GLY A 42 -21.62 12.22 16.82
N ASN A 43 -20.77 11.59 16.00
CA ASN A 43 -20.73 10.14 15.81
C ASN A 43 -20.38 9.37 17.09
N GLU A 44 -19.43 9.86 17.88
CA GLU A 44 -18.94 9.14 19.06
C GLU A 44 -20.00 9.05 20.17
N VAL A 45 -20.68 10.17 20.43
CA VAL A 45 -21.73 10.25 21.45
C VAL A 45 -22.95 9.44 21.03
N TYR A 46 -23.35 9.54 19.76
CA TYR A 46 -24.45 8.75 19.19
C TYR A 46 -24.19 7.24 19.28
N GLN A 47 -22.98 6.79 18.93
CA GLN A 47 -22.58 5.39 19.04
C GLN A 47 -22.62 4.90 20.49
N ASN A 48 -22.15 5.70 21.44
CA ASN A 48 -22.14 5.34 22.86
C ASN A 48 -23.56 5.24 23.46
N ALA A 49 -24.50 6.08 23.00
CA ALA A 49 -25.89 6.06 23.45
C ALA A 49 -26.70 4.90 22.83
N THR A 50 -26.44 4.58 21.55
CA THR A 50 -27.19 3.56 20.81
C THR A 50 -26.65 2.15 21.05
N THR A 51 -25.33 1.99 20.98
CA THR A 51 -24.68 0.69 21.15
C THR A 51 -24.34 0.47 22.62
N LYS A 52 -24.94 -0.55 23.24
CA LYS A 52 -24.41 -1.12 24.48
C LYS A 52 -23.09 -1.81 24.10
N LYS A 53 -21.99 -1.07 23.99
CA LYS A 53 -20.67 -1.69 24.11
C LYS A 53 -20.56 -2.11 25.57
N SER A 54 -21.13 -3.27 25.89
CA SER A 54 -20.62 -4.03 27.03
C SER A 54 -19.13 -4.13 26.76
N LYS A 55 -18.33 -3.51 27.60
CA LYS A 55 -16.93 -3.90 27.69
C LYS A 55 -17.05 -5.34 28.16
N LEU A 56 -17.04 -6.29 27.22
CA LEU A 56 -16.79 -7.68 27.55
C LEU A 56 -15.45 -7.63 28.26
N ASP A 57 -15.48 -7.70 29.58
CA ASP A 57 -14.29 -7.81 30.41
C ASP A 57 -13.68 -9.17 30.09
N LEU A 58 -12.97 -9.24 28.96
CA LEU A 58 -12.05 -10.30 28.58
C LEU A 58 -10.81 -10.27 29.47
N HIS A 59 -10.95 -9.80 30.71
CA HIS A 59 -9.93 -9.99 31.72
C HIS A 59 -10.06 -11.44 32.21
N SER A 60 -9.51 -12.36 31.41
CA SER A 60 -9.25 -13.73 31.86
C SER A 60 -8.54 -13.64 33.20
N LYS A 61 -9.21 -14.03 34.30
CA LYS A 61 -8.58 -14.07 35.62
C LYS A 61 -7.34 -14.94 35.48
N SER A 62 -6.17 -14.34 35.65
CA SER A 62 -4.91 -15.06 35.55
C SER A 62 -4.88 -16.12 36.65
N VAL A 63 -4.70 -17.38 36.26
CA VAL A 63 -4.57 -18.48 37.23
C VAL A 63 -3.24 -18.26 37.96
N LYS A 64 -3.29 -17.73 39.18
CA LYS A 64 -2.11 -17.53 40.02
C LYS A 64 -1.73 -18.85 40.68
N ARG A 65 -0.45 -19.22 40.62
CA ARG A 65 0.09 -20.33 41.41
C ARG A 65 0.08 -19.96 42.89
N LYS A 66 -0.16 -20.93 43.78
CA LYS A 66 -0.11 -20.71 45.24
C LYS A 66 1.33 -20.44 45.74
N ASN A 67 2.35 -20.98 45.08
CA ASN A 67 3.78 -20.72 45.34
C ASN A 67 4.60 -20.95 44.04
N LYS A 68 5.83 -20.43 43.94
CA LYS A 68 6.74 -20.57 42.78
C LYS A 68 7.04 -22.03 42.43
N ASN A 69 7.04 -22.92 43.42
CA ASN A 69 7.38 -24.34 43.27
C ASN A 69 6.14 -25.26 43.25
N ARG A 70 4.91 -24.71 43.17
CA ARG A 70 3.68 -25.50 43.11
C ARG A 70 2.98 -25.34 41.76
N PRO A 71 2.75 -26.42 40.98
CA PRO A 71 1.99 -26.34 39.74
C PRO A 71 0.53 -25.93 40.00
N SER A 72 -0.08 -25.29 39.00
CA SER A 72 -1.51 -24.91 39.02
C SER A 72 -2.32 -25.86 38.16
N GLU A 73 -3.41 -26.39 38.71
CA GLU A 73 -4.36 -27.22 37.98
C GLU A 73 -5.24 -26.35 37.05
N ILE A 74 -5.46 -26.83 35.82
CA ILE A 74 -6.29 -26.18 34.79
C ILE A 74 -7.18 -27.26 34.19
N SER A 75 -8.47 -26.98 33.99
CA SER A 75 -9.39 -27.94 33.37
C SER A 75 -9.00 -28.24 31.92
N SER A 76 -9.04 -29.52 31.54
CA SER A 76 -8.78 -29.98 30.16
C SER A 76 -9.84 -29.52 29.16
N LYS A 77 -11.00 -29.07 29.63
CA LYS A 77 -12.11 -28.56 28.79
C LYS A 77 -11.98 -27.06 28.44
N LEU A 78 -10.92 -26.39 28.89
CA LEU A 78 -10.71 -24.98 28.57
C LEU A 78 -10.28 -24.80 27.11
N ASN A 79 -10.99 -23.92 26.40
CA ASN A 79 -10.66 -23.57 25.03
C ASN A 79 -9.22 -23.04 24.96
N PRO A 80 -8.34 -23.65 24.14
CA PRO A 80 -6.91 -23.31 24.12
C PRO A 80 -6.61 -21.87 23.69
N PHE A 81 -7.56 -21.20 23.03
CA PHE A 81 -7.50 -19.79 22.64
C PHE A 81 -7.77 -18.82 23.81
N LEU A 82 -8.45 -19.28 24.86
CA LEU A 82 -8.75 -18.49 26.06
C LEU A 82 -7.72 -18.69 27.17
N ASN A 83 -6.69 -19.51 26.94
CA ASN A 83 -5.66 -19.80 27.94
C ASN A 83 -4.79 -18.55 28.21
N PRO A 84 -4.86 -17.97 29.42
CA PRO A 84 -4.12 -16.75 29.75
C PRO A 84 -2.60 -16.92 29.68
N ILE A 85 -2.10 -18.15 29.85
CA ILE A 85 -0.67 -18.50 29.78
C ILE A 85 -0.12 -18.36 28.35
N LYS A 86 -0.94 -18.57 27.32
CA LYS A 86 -0.50 -18.36 25.92
C LYS A 86 -0.49 -16.88 25.54
N ASN A 87 -1.31 -16.08 26.21
CA ASN A 87 -1.41 -14.62 25.99
C ASN A 87 -0.29 -13.82 26.67
N SER A 88 0.51 -14.45 27.55
CA SER A 88 1.65 -13.82 28.23
C SER A 88 3.00 -14.03 27.52
N LYS A 89 3.03 -14.70 26.36
CA LYS A 89 4.24 -14.68 25.53
C LYS A 89 4.52 -13.22 25.17
N PRO A 90 5.77 -12.74 25.22
CA PRO A 90 6.07 -11.40 24.72
C PRO A 90 5.58 -11.39 23.28
N LYS A 91 4.60 -10.52 22.99
CA LYS A 91 4.28 -10.14 21.63
C LYS A 91 5.57 -9.51 21.13
N ILE A 92 6.46 -10.32 20.55
CA ILE A 92 7.46 -9.81 19.63
C ILE A 92 6.59 -9.08 18.63
N LYS A 93 6.59 -7.75 18.73
CA LYS A 93 5.96 -6.89 17.75
C LYS A 93 6.81 -7.11 16.52
N THR A 94 6.58 -8.22 15.81
CA THR A 94 6.82 -8.26 14.38
C THR A 94 5.94 -7.14 13.90
N ILE A 95 6.55 -5.97 13.72
CA ILE A 95 5.98 -4.89 12.95
C ILE A 95 5.73 -5.57 11.63
N VAL A 96 4.51 -6.09 11.45
CA VAL A 96 4.02 -6.50 10.15
C VAL A 96 3.94 -5.17 9.44
N LYS A 97 5.06 -4.77 8.83
CA LYS A 97 5.12 -3.63 7.93
C LYS A 97 4.02 -3.95 6.94
N GLU A 98 2.97 -3.14 6.94
CA GLU A 98 1.87 -3.26 6.00
C GLU A 98 2.49 -3.53 4.64
N THR A 99 2.07 -4.60 3.98
CA THR A 99 2.56 -4.96 2.65
C THR A 99 2.19 -3.81 1.74
N LYS A 100 3.12 -2.88 1.55
CA LYS A 100 2.93 -1.74 0.67
C LYS A 100 2.62 -2.33 -0.71
N CYS A 101 1.61 -1.80 -1.37
CA CYS A 101 1.37 -2.12 -2.77
C CYS A 101 2.54 -1.52 -3.55
N ILE A 102 3.52 -2.37 -3.84
CA ILE A 102 4.77 -1.99 -4.48
C ILE A 102 4.67 -2.36 -5.95
N ASP A 103 4.92 -1.40 -6.85
CA ASP A 103 5.05 -1.70 -8.27
C ASP A 103 6.44 -2.32 -8.50
N PRO A 104 6.52 -3.61 -8.89
CA PRO A 104 7.79 -4.29 -9.07
C PRO A 104 8.67 -3.67 -10.16
N ARG A 105 8.12 -2.83 -11.03
CA ARG A 105 8.90 -2.12 -12.07
C ARG A 105 9.68 -0.93 -11.52
N PHE A 106 9.22 -0.36 -10.41
CA PHE A 106 9.74 0.91 -9.89
C PHE A 106 10.33 0.81 -8.49
N ASP A 107 10.29 -0.37 -7.87
CA ASP A 107 10.83 -0.54 -6.53
C ASP A 107 12.23 -1.16 -6.52
N SER A 108 13.06 -0.59 -5.66
CA SER A 108 14.47 -0.95 -5.50
C SER A 108 14.67 -2.40 -5.05
N LEU A 109 13.65 -3.04 -4.47
CA LEU A 109 13.70 -4.44 -4.06
C LEU A 109 13.79 -5.42 -5.25
N TYR A 110 13.35 -5.01 -6.45
CA TYR A 110 13.26 -5.90 -7.62
C TYR A 110 14.44 -5.75 -8.60
N GLY A 111 15.47 -5.01 -8.21
CA GLY A 111 16.72 -4.88 -8.95
C GLY A 111 16.81 -3.62 -9.82
N GLU A 112 18.00 -3.36 -10.33
CA GLU A 112 18.29 -2.20 -11.18
C GLU A 112 18.23 -2.55 -12.67
N PHE A 113 18.02 -1.53 -13.50
CA PHE A 113 17.99 -1.70 -14.95
C PHE A 113 19.39 -2.00 -15.51
N ASP A 114 19.60 -3.23 -15.99
CA ASP A 114 20.78 -3.59 -16.79
C ASP A 114 20.48 -3.49 -18.28
N LYS A 115 21.06 -2.45 -18.92
CA LYS A 115 20.97 -2.20 -20.36
C LYS A 115 21.40 -3.41 -21.19
N ARG A 116 22.41 -4.17 -20.76
CA ARG A 116 22.95 -5.31 -21.53
C ARG A 116 21.97 -6.47 -21.58
N VAL A 117 21.35 -6.77 -20.44
CA VAL A 117 20.32 -7.82 -20.32
C VAL A 117 19.08 -7.40 -21.10
N PHE A 118 18.67 -6.13 -20.99
CA PHE A 118 17.55 -5.58 -21.75
C PHE A 118 17.75 -5.71 -23.26
N GLU A 119 18.87 -5.23 -23.80
CA GLU A 119 19.17 -5.30 -25.24
C GLU A 119 19.25 -6.76 -25.74
N ARG A 120 19.70 -7.69 -24.91
CA ARG A 120 19.70 -9.12 -25.24
C ARG A 120 18.28 -9.69 -25.29
N ASN A 121 17.49 -9.47 -24.24
CA ASN A 121 16.16 -10.06 -24.10
C ASN A 121 15.15 -9.46 -25.09
N TYR A 122 15.31 -8.18 -25.42
CA TYR A 122 14.39 -7.43 -26.30
C TYR A 122 14.99 -7.14 -27.69
N LYS A 123 15.97 -7.92 -28.13
CA LYS A 123 16.63 -7.75 -29.43
C LYS A 123 15.64 -7.75 -30.62
N PHE A 124 14.56 -8.52 -30.51
CA PHE A 124 13.51 -8.64 -31.53
C PHE A 124 12.77 -7.31 -31.81
N LEU A 125 12.82 -6.35 -30.89
CA LEU A 125 12.22 -5.02 -31.10
C LEU A 125 12.92 -4.27 -32.23
N ASN A 126 14.19 -4.56 -32.51
CA ASN A 126 14.90 -3.94 -33.63
C ASN A 126 14.27 -4.35 -34.97
N ASP A 127 13.95 -5.64 -35.13
CA ASP A 127 13.32 -6.15 -36.35
C ASP A 127 11.92 -5.56 -36.56
N ILE A 128 11.16 -5.38 -35.47
CA ILE A 128 9.84 -4.73 -35.51
C ILE A 128 9.98 -3.26 -35.93
N LYS A 129 10.92 -2.53 -35.31
CA LYS A 129 11.19 -1.12 -35.64
C LYS A 129 11.61 -0.95 -37.11
N GLU A 130 12.45 -1.83 -37.64
CA GLU A 130 12.83 -1.80 -39.05
C GLU A 130 11.63 -2.02 -39.98
N LYS A 131 10.76 -2.97 -39.67
CA LYS A 131 9.53 -3.22 -40.43
C LYS A 131 8.62 -2.00 -40.41
N GLU A 132 8.46 -1.35 -39.25
CA GLU A 132 7.66 -0.13 -39.10
C GLU A 132 8.25 1.06 -39.86
N LYS A 133 9.57 1.27 -39.76
CA LYS A 133 10.30 2.28 -40.52
C LYS A 133 10.09 2.12 -42.03
N LYS A 134 10.22 0.88 -42.54
CA LYS A 134 9.95 0.56 -43.96
C LYS A 134 8.49 0.84 -44.35
N LYS A 135 7.52 0.55 -43.47
CA LYS A 135 6.10 0.88 -43.71
C LYS A 135 5.89 2.38 -43.80
N LEU A 136 6.51 3.18 -42.92
CA LEU A 136 6.42 4.64 -42.95
C LEU A 136 7.04 5.22 -44.23
N GLN A 137 8.20 4.72 -44.65
CA GLN A 137 8.83 5.10 -45.92
C GLN A 137 7.96 4.79 -47.13
N LYS A 138 7.32 3.60 -47.16
CA LYS A 138 6.39 3.24 -48.24
C LYS A 138 5.18 4.18 -48.28
N LYS A 139 4.60 4.52 -47.12
CA LYS A 139 3.49 5.48 -47.03
C LYS A 139 3.87 6.84 -47.59
N LEU A 140 5.07 7.32 -47.28
CA LEU A 140 5.56 8.61 -47.78
C LEU A 140 5.79 8.61 -49.30
N LYS A 141 6.18 7.47 -49.88
CA LYS A 141 6.35 7.33 -51.34
C LYS A 141 5.01 7.24 -52.10
N GLN A 142 3.95 6.75 -51.47
CA GLN A 142 2.67 6.46 -52.14
C GLN A 142 1.69 7.63 -52.16
N LYS A 143 1.75 8.55 -51.19
CA LYS A 143 0.79 9.65 -51.07
C LYS A 143 1.37 10.96 -51.59
N SER A 144 0.59 11.71 -52.38
CA SER A 144 0.87 13.12 -52.68
C SER A 144 0.75 13.98 -51.41
N HIS A 145 1.40 15.15 -51.42
CA HIS A 145 1.57 16.04 -50.26
C HIS A 145 0.25 16.34 -49.51
N ASP A 146 0.10 15.73 -48.33
CA ASP A 146 -0.92 16.00 -47.32
C ASP A 146 -0.23 16.43 -46.00
N GLU A 147 -0.89 17.18 -45.13
CA GLU A 147 -0.38 17.52 -43.78
C GLU A 147 0.03 16.27 -42.96
N LYS A 148 -0.68 15.15 -43.19
CA LYS A 148 -0.36 13.84 -42.57
C LYS A 148 1.01 13.29 -43.02
N ASN A 149 1.48 13.65 -44.21
CA ASN A 149 2.79 13.23 -44.71
C ASN A 149 3.93 13.99 -44.02
N GLU A 150 3.73 15.26 -43.65
CA GLU A 150 4.70 16.01 -42.87
C GLU A 150 4.90 15.39 -41.49
N GLN A 151 3.80 15.00 -40.82
CA GLN A 151 3.87 14.29 -39.54
C GLN A 151 4.64 12.96 -39.66
N VAL A 152 4.38 12.20 -40.73
CA VAL A 152 5.10 10.94 -41.02
C VAL A 152 6.58 11.20 -41.30
N LYS A 153 6.92 12.26 -42.01
CA LYS A 153 8.31 12.67 -42.29
C LYS A 153 9.05 13.06 -41.00
N LEU A 154 8.42 13.85 -40.13
CA LEU A 154 8.97 14.22 -38.81
C LEU A 154 9.17 12.99 -37.92
N LEU A 155 8.22 12.05 -37.93
CA LEU A 155 8.37 10.79 -37.21
C LEU A 155 9.55 9.97 -37.72
N LEU A 156 9.71 9.85 -39.03
CA LEU A 156 10.82 9.11 -39.64
C LEU A 156 12.17 9.75 -39.29
N GLN A 157 12.27 11.08 -39.36
CA GLN A 157 13.46 11.82 -38.97
C GLN A 157 13.81 11.60 -37.49
N ARG A 158 12.80 11.59 -36.60
CA ARG A 158 12.99 11.30 -35.18
C ARG A 158 13.55 9.90 -34.97
N ILE A 159 13.01 8.89 -35.66
CA ILE A 159 13.49 7.51 -35.58
C ILE A 159 14.96 7.44 -36.04
N GLU A 160 15.30 8.08 -37.16
CA GLU A 160 16.68 8.10 -37.67
C GLU A 160 17.65 8.81 -36.73
N ASN A 161 17.24 9.90 -36.10
CA ASN A 161 18.05 10.57 -35.07
C ASN A 161 18.32 9.65 -33.87
N GLN A 162 17.29 8.93 -33.40
CA GLN A 162 17.43 7.98 -32.30
C GLN A 162 18.35 6.81 -32.67
N ASP A 163 18.23 6.27 -33.88
CA ASP A 163 19.11 5.21 -34.39
C ASP A 163 20.57 5.67 -34.42
N ARG A 164 20.84 6.89 -34.91
CA ARG A 164 22.18 7.48 -34.96
C ARG A 164 22.78 7.66 -33.56
N GLU A 165 22.04 8.23 -32.63
CA GLU A 165 22.53 8.41 -31.26
C GLU A 165 22.76 7.07 -30.56
N LYS A 166 21.90 6.06 -30.78
CA LYS A 166 22.12 4.70 -30.27
C LYS A 166 23.43 4.11 -30.80
N GLN A 167 23.68 4.19 -32.11
CA GLN A 167 24.91 3.69 -32.73
C GLN A 167 26.16 4.41 -32.18
N LYS A 168 26.08 5.73 -31.99
CA LYS A 168 27.17 6.52 -31.41
C LYS A 168 27.49 6.09 -29.98
N LEU A 169 26.46 5.90 -29.15
CA LEU A 169 26.63 5.43 -27.78
C LEU A 169 27.22 4.01 -27.73
N GLU A 170 26.74 3.10 -28.57
CA GLU A 170 27.29 1.74 -28.66
C GLU A 170 28.76 1.74 -29.08
N ALA A 171 29.15 2.59 -30.05
CA ALA A 171 30.54 2.72 -30.47
C ALA A 171 31.43 3.24 -29.32
N GLN A 172 30.96 4.24 -28.58
CA GLN A 172 31.67 4.75 -27.40
C GLN A 172 31.79 3.70 -26.28
N GLU A 173 30.74 2.93 -26.02
CA GLU A 173 30.77 1.84 -25.03
C GLU A 173 31.77 0.74 -25.43
N LYS A 174 31.81 0.36 -26.71
CA LYS A 174 32.79 -0.61 -27.24
C LYS A 174 34.23 -0.12 -27.07
N LEU A 175 34.50 1.14 -27.42
CA LEU A 175 35.83 1.74 -27.24
C LEU A 175 36.25 1.77 -25.77
N LYS A 176 35.37 2.16 -24.85
CA LYS A 176 35.64 2.14 -23.41
C LYS A 176 35.94 0.72 -22.90
N LEU A 177 35.21 -0.27 -23.40
CA LEU A 177 35.42 -1.67 -23.03
C LEU A 177 36.79 -2.17 -23.52
N GLU A 178 37.15 -1.86 -24.76
CA GLU A 178 38.44 -2.23 -25.34
C GLU A 178 39.61 -1.58 -24.58
N GLN A 179 39.50 -0.29 -24.25
CA GLN A 179 40.50 0.40 -23.43
C GLN A 179 40.63 -0.24 -22.05
N ARG A 180 39.52 -0.63 -21.41
CA ARG A 180 39.54 -1.33 -20.12
C ARG A 180 40.23 -2.69 -20.24
N GLN A 181 39.95 -3.46 -21.29
CA GLN A 181 40.58 -4.76 -21.53
C GLN A 181 42.09 -4.62 -21.77
N LYS A 182 42.52 -3.64 -22.56
CA LYS A 182 43.95 -3.35 -22.78
C LYS A 182 44.66 -3.01 -21.46
N LYS A 183 44.05 -2.15 -20.63
CA LYS A 183 44.58 -1.83 -19.30
C LYS A 183 44.76 -3.09 -18.44
N ILE A 184 43.74 -3.93 -18.33
CA ILE A 184 43.81 -5.17 -17.55
C ILE A 184 44.90 -6.11 -18.07
N ARG A 185 45.09 -6.19 -19.39
CA ARG A 185 46.11 -7.05 -20.01
C ARG A 185 47.55 -6.55 -19.80
N CYS A 186 47.71 -5.25 -19.54
CA CYS A 186 49.02 -4.64 -19.27
C CYS A 186 49.46 -4.75 -17.79
N TYR A 187 48.59 -5.21 -16.90
CA TYR A 187 48.91 -5.57 -15.50
C TYR A 187 49.10 -7.08 -15.39
#